data_AF-A0A963HQ55-F1
#
_entry.id   AF-A0A963HQ55-F1
#
_cell.length_a   1.000
_cell.length_b   1.000
_cell.length_c   1.000
_cell.angle_alpha   90.00
_cell.angle_beta   90.00
_cell.angle_gamma   90.00
#
_symmetry.space_group_name_H-M   'P 1'
#
loop_
_entity.id
_entity.type
_entity.pdbx_description
1 polymer ?
#
loop_
_entity_poly.entity_id
_entity_poly.type
_entity_poly.pdbx_seq_one_letter_code
_entity_poly.pdbx_strand_id
1 'polypeptide(L)' 'IDSMQLTAKHKVATPVNWQQGEDVIIVPAVSNEEAKKTYPDGWETVKPYLRKVKQPK' A
#
# COMPACT_ATOMS: atom_id res chain seq x y z
N ILE A 1 -4.37 -17.33 -1.11
CA ILE A 1 -4.39 -16.81 -2.51
C ILE A 1 -4.54 -15.27 -2.53
N ASP A 2 -4.67 -14.60 -1.39
CA ASP A 2 -4.90 -13.15 -1.30
C ASP A 2 -3.75 -12.21 -1.71
N SER A 3 -2.49 -12.53 -1.41
CA SER A 3 -1.38 -11.56 -1.51
C SER A 3 -1.06 -11.14 -2.96
N MET A 4 -1.16 -12.06 -3.94
CA MET A 4 -0.94 -11.72 -5.35
C MET A 4 -2.08 -10.90 -5.97
N GLN A 5 -3.32 -11.11 -5.53
CA GLN A 5 -4.45 -10.32 -6.04
C GLN A 5 -4.44 -8.89 -5.48
N LEU A 6 -4.02 -8.74 -4.22
CA LEU A 6 -3.91 -7.45 -3.55
C LEU A 6 -2.82 -6.57 -4.21
N THR A 7 -1.64 -7.15 -4.44
CA THR A 7 -0.51 -6.46 -5.07
C THR A 7 -0.80 -6.10 -6.53
N ALA A 8 -1.50 -6.97 -7.28
CA ALA A 8 -1.88 -6.72 -8.67
C ALA A 8 -2.97 -5.65 -8.84
N LYS A 9 -3.99 -5.60 -7.96
CA LYS A 9 -5.12 -4.66 -8.09
C LYS A 9 -4.87 -3.30 -7.42
N HIS A 10 -4.15 -3.26 -6.31
CA HIS A 10 -4.04 -2.06 -5.48
C HIS A 10 -2.69 -1.35 -5.58
N LYS A 11 -1.78 -1.84 -6.44
CA LYS A 11 -0.43 -1.27 -6.62
C LYS A 11 0.26 -1.05 -5.27
N VAL A 12 0.18 -2.05 -4.39
CA VAL A 12 0.88 -2.06 -3.10
C VAL A 12 1.96 -3.12 -3.11
N ALA A 13 3.03 -2.87 -2.36
CA ALA A 13 4.06 -3.83 -2.03
C ALA A 13 3.90 -4.28 -0.58
N THR A 14 3.90 -5.58 -0.35
CA THR A 14 3.93 -6.16 1.00
C THR A 14 5.38 -6.27 1.47
N PRO A 15 5.75 -5.81 2.68
CA PRO A 15 7.09 -6.00 3.22
C PRO A 15 7.42 -7.49 3.46
N VAL A 16 8.72 -7.79 3.67
CA VAL A 16 9.26 -9.16 3.73
C VAL A 16 8.64 -10.07 4.81
N ASN A 17 7.98 -9.50 5.82
CA ASN A 17 7.30 -10.22 6.91
C ASN A 17 5.80 -9.89 7.02
N TRP A 18 5.18 -9.45 5.93
CA TRP A 18 3.77 -9.03 5.96
C TRP A 18 2.80 -10.20 6.21
N GLN A 19 1.85 -9.98 7.11
CA GLN A 19 0.70 -10.88 7.34
C GLN A 19 -0.60 -10.19 6.92
N GLN A 20 -1.61 -10.98 6.56
CA GLN A 20 -2.92 -10.46 6.16
C GLN A 20 -3.54 -9.66 7.33
N GLY A 21 -3.76 -8.36 7.12
CA GLY A 21 -4.22 -7.39 8.11
C GLY A 21 -3.18 -6.34 8.51
N GLU A 22 -1.90 -6.56 8.19
CA GLU A 22 -0.80 -5.64 8.51
C GLU A 22 -0.66 -4.51 7.48
N ASP A 23 0.11 -3.48 7.83
CA ASP A 23 0.37 -2.34 6.96
C ASP A 23 1.09 -2.75 5.65
N VAL A 24 0.58 -2.25 4.53
CA VAL A 24 1.16 -2.41 3.20
C VAL A 24 1.89 -1.13 2.78
N ILE A 25 2.81 -1.25 1.84
CA ILE A 25 3.57 -0.11 1.33
C ILE A 25 2.99 0.29 -0.03
N ILE A 26 2.68 1.57 -0.22
CA ILE A 26 2.28 2.09 -1.52
C ILE A 26 3.51 2.11 -2.42
N VAL A 27 3.43 1.45 -3.58
CA VAL A 27 4.56 1.42 -4.50
C VAL A 27 4.94 2.83 -4.94
N PRO A 28 6.23 3.15 -5.10
CA PRO A 28 6.67 4.47 -5.53
C PRO A 28 6.16 4.84 -6.94
N ALA A 29 5.77 3.85 -7.75
CA ALA A 29 5.16 4.07 -9.06
C ALA A 29 3.73 4.66 -9.01
N VAL A 30 3.09 4.69 -7.84
CA VAL A 30 1.76 5.31 -7.65
C VAL A 30 1.92 6.79 -7.33
N SER A 31 1.32 7.63 -8.16
CA SER A 31 1.25 9.08 -7.92
C SER A 31 0.45 9.40 -6.67
N ASN A 32 0.79 10.50 -6.00
CA ASN A 32 0.08 10.94 -4.79
C ASN A 32 -1.44 11.11 -5.00
N GLU A 33 -1.87 11.47 -6.21
CA GLU A 33 -3.29 11.63 -6.54
C GLU A 33 -4.05 10.30 -6.58
N GLU A 34 -3.46 9.26 -7.18
CA GLU A 34 -4.01 7.89 -7.14
C GLU A 34 -4.02 7.38 -5.71
N ALA A 35 -2.93 7.57 -4.97
CA ALA A 35 -2.84 7.19 -3.56
C ALA A 35 -3.93 7.87 -2.71
N LYS A 36 -4.24 9.16 -2.92
CA LYS A 36 -5.34 9.84 -2.20
C LYS A 36 -6.72 9.30 -2.56
N LYS A 37 -6.94 8.90 -3.80
CA LYS A 37 -8.21 8.30 -4.23
C LYS A 37 -8.41 6.91 -3.65
N THR A 38 -7.35 6.11 -3.60
CA THR A 38 -7.40 4.74 -3.10
C THR A 38 -7.32 4.66 -1.56
N TYR A 39 -6.60 5.59 -0.94
CA TYR A 39 -6.38 5.66 0.51
C TYR A 39 -6.84 7.02 1.06
N PRO A 40 -8.16 7.24 1.19
CA PRO A 40 -8.70 8.50 1.70
C PRO A 40 -8.36 8.74 3.18
N ASP A 41 -8.15 7.67 3.95
CA ASP A 41 -7.68 7.72 5.35
C ASP A 41 -6.26 8.27 5.52
N GLY A 42 -5.54 8.47 4.41
CA GLY A 42 -4.16 8.93 4.41
C GLY A 42 -3.15 7.79 4.59
N TRP A 43 -1.87 8.14 4.47
CA TRP A 43 -0.76 7.19 4.58
C TRP A 43 0.40 7.82 5.36
N GLU A 44 1.17 6.99 6.04
CA GLU A 44 2.36 7.42 6.77
C GLU A 44 3.56 7.43 5.81
N THR A 45 4.15 8.61 5.58
CA THR A 45 5.33 8.75 4.72
C THR A 45 6.58 8.72 5.58
N VAL A 46 7.23 7.56 5.69
CA VAL A 46 8.53 7.44 6.38
C VAL A 46 9.64 7.95 5.45
N LYS A 47 9.56 7.64 4.16
CA LYS A 47 10.46 8.14 3.11
C LYS A 47 9.66 8.42 1.82
N PRO A 48 10.18 9.22 0.87
CA PRO A 48 9.47 9.54 -0.38
C PRO A 48 9.01 8.31 -1.17
N TYR A 49 9.77 7.22 -1.07
CA TYR A 49 9.48 5.93 -1.68
C TYR A 49 8.89 4.89 -0.72
N LEU A 50 8.75 5.23 0.57
CA LEU A 50 8.28 4.34 1.63
C LEU A 50 7.09 4.96 2.34
N ARG A 51 5.92 4.76 1.74
CA ARG A 51 4.61 5.21 2.23
C ARG A 51 3.86 3.99 2.75
N LYS A 52 3.61 3.93 4.06
CA LYS A 52 2.86 2.85 4.71
C LYS A 52 1.39 3.21 4.79
N VAL A 53 0.53 2.24 4.51
CA VAL A 53 -0.92 2.38 4.63
C VAL A 53 -1.51 1.10 5.16
N LYS A 54 -2.59 1.18 5.93
CA LYS A 54 -3.32 0.00 6.38
C LYS A 54 -3.83 -0.77 5.17
N GLN A 55 -3.82 -2.10 5.25
CA GLN A 55 -4.38 -2.93 4.19
C GLN A 55 -5.84 -2.50 3.92
N PRO A 56 -6.18 -2.12 2.67
CA PRO A 56 -7.56 -1.86 2.31
C PRO A 56 -8.33 -3.19 2.40
N LYS A 57 -9.49 -3.16 3.05
CA LYS A 57 -10.42 -4.31 3.11
C LYS A 57 -11.09 -4.55 1.76
#